data_AF-A0A935NX10-F1
#
_entry.id   AF-A0A935NX10-F1
#
_cell.length_a   1.000
_cell.length_b   1.000
_cell.length_c   1.000
_cell.angle_alpha   90.00
_cell.angle_beta   90.00
_cell.angle_gamma   90.00
#
_symmetry.space_group_name_H-M   'P 1'
#
loop_
_entity.id
_entity.type
_entity.pdbx_description
1 polymer ?
#
loop_
_entity_poly.entity_id
_entity_poly.type
_entity_poly.pdbx_seq_one_letter_code
_entity_poly.pdbx_strand_id
1 'polypeptide(L)'
;MSSPPSSVVCLQCRTVQSPGARCDGAGHVSVNLAQDRSALVAHVWGDLHQQVEALRRVYRSRVGALQSTAVGVGAGMALGLALGLGSLATVALITGSSVALSRLFERRARRGPPLHPRGAEPLPEVRPFARGRIRSAPGLLSPGSLSECAAWALELRYEAAFGSRVMLRAGQTDGLDVALDGGERVRIGPGPVRLVQSLAQLPDYRLAELEAYLRSIDPGRSVMGELCPAIPFNVIGEEILQVGDRVELYADFEPTVVGGGGALYRDAPATILVPRGLPTLRRLP
;
A
#
# COMPACT_ATOMS: atom_id res chain seq x y z
N MET A 1 -14.10 10.88 18.27
CA MET A 1 -14.51 9.93 17.22
C MET A 1 -13.70 10.30 15.99
N SER A 2 -12.73 9.47 15.63
CA SER A 2 -11.89 9.68 14.45
C SER A 2 -12.76 9.72 13.20
N SER A 3 -12.45 10.62 12.26
CA SER A 3 -13.22 10.71 11.02
C SER A 3 -13.12 9.38 10.26
N PRO A 4 -14.23 8.86 9.70
CA PRO A 4 -14.16 7.62 8.95
C PRO A 4 -13.20 7.80 7.77
N PRO A 5 -12.35 6.80 7.51
CA PRO A 5 -11.43 6.84 6.37
C PRO A 5 -12.22 6.96 5.06
N SER A 6 -11.67 7.76 4.15
CA SER A 6 -12.29 8.02 2.86
C SER A 6 -12.11 6.85 1.90
N SER A 7 -13.13 6.57 1.11
CA SER A 7 -13.08 5.64 -0.02
C SER A 7 -12.56 6.28 -1.31
N VAL A 8 -12.11 7.54 -1.27
CA VAL A 8 -11.56 8.26 -2.42
C VAL A 8 -10.07 7.98 -2.54
N VAL A 9 -9.66 7.43 -3.70
CA VAL A 9 -8.27 7.07 -4.01
C VAL A 9 -7.87 7.66 -5.35
N CYS A 10 -6.68 8.26 -5.40
CA CYS A 10 -6.08 8.69 -6.66
C CYS A 10 -5.62 7.47 -7.49
N LEU A 11 -6.02 7.40 -8.76
CA LEU A 11 -5.66 6.31 -9.65
C LEU A 11 -4.14 6.24 -9.89
N GLN A 12 -3.46 7.38 -10.03
CA GLN A 12 -2.05 7.41 -10.41
C GLN A 12 -1.14 7.16 -9.20
N CYS A 13 -1.22 7.98 -8.15
CA CYS A 13 -0.33 7.88 -6.99
C CYS A 13 -0.84 6.96 -5.87
N ARG A 14 -2.06 6.40 -6.01
CA ARG A 14 -2.69 5.48 -5.04
C ARG A 14 -2.86 6.05 -3.64
N THR A 15 -2.89 7.37 -3.51
CA THR A 15 -3.09 8.05 -2.22
C THR A 15 -4.57 8.12 -1.89
N VAL A 16 -4.93 7.72 -0.67
CA VAL A 16 -6.26 7.95 -0.07
C VAL A 16 -6.43 9.44 0.24
N GLN A 17 -7.58 10.00 -0.11
CA GLN A 17 -7.85 11.44 -0.03
C GLN A 17 -9.15 11.73 0.69
N SER A 18 -9.28 12.90 1.32
CA SER A 18 -10.58 13.35 1.81
C SER A 18 -11.61 13.48 0.67
N PRO A 19 -12.90 13.30 0.95
CA PRO A 19 -13.95 13.61 -0.01
C PRO A 19 -13.81 15.05 -0.53
N GLY A 20 -13.81 15.23 -1.85
CA GLY A 20 -13.68 16.53 -2.52
C GLY A 20 -12.26 17.10 -2.59
N ALA A 21 -11.27 16.49 -1.94
CA ALA A 21 -9.88 16.89 -2.09
C ALA A 21 -9.37 16.53 -3.49
N ARG A 22 -8.46 17.36 -4.02
CA ARG A 22 -7.74 17.09 -5.26
C ARG A 22 -6.39 16.46 -4.94
N CYS A 23 -5.91 15.61 -5.84
CA CYS A 23 -4.52 15.16 -5.79
C CYS A 23 -3.56 16.30 -6.16
N ASP A 24 -2.40 16.35 -5.51
CA ASP A 24 -1.34 17.32 -5.84
C ASP A 24 -0.68 17.02 -7.19
N GLY A 25 -0.86 15.81 -7.73
CA GLY A 25 -0.33 15.42 -9.03
C GLY A 25 -1.11 16.04 -10.19
N ALA A 26 -0.41 16.68 -11.12
CA ALA A 26 -1.02 17.25 -12.31
C ALA A 26 -1.70 16.17 -13.16
N GLY A 27 -2.98 16.37 -13.50
CA GLY A 27 -3.77 15.41 -14.29
C GLY A 27 -4.15 14.12 -13.56
N HIS A 28 -3.87 14.02 -12.26
CA HIS A 28 -4.28 12.87 -11.46
C HIS A 28 -5.81 12.84 -11.30
N VAL A 29 -6.37 11.64 -11.32
CA VAL A 29 -7.81 11.39 -11.27
C VAL A 29 -8.12 10.61 -10.01
N SER A 30 -9.05 11.13 -9.21
CA SER A 30 -9.51 10.48 -7.99
C SER A 30 -10.83 9.77 -8.24
N VAL A 31 -10.95 8.55 -7.71
CA VAL A 31 -12.16 7.73 -7.82
C VAL A 31 -12.65 7.37 -6.43
N ASN A 32 -13.97 7.29 -6.25
CA ASN A 32 -14.57 6.76 -5.04
C ASN A 32 -14.76 5.25 -5.23
N LEU A 33 -14.02 4.42 -4.50
CA LEU A 33 -14.07 2.96 -4.66
C LEU A 33 -15.38 2.33 -4.21
N ALA A 34 -16.18 3.03 -3.40
CA ALA A 34 -17.55 2.59 -3.10
C ALA A 34 -18.47 2.68 -4.33
N GLN A 35 -18.11 3.48 -5.35
CA GLN A 35 -18.93 3.73 -6.54
C GLN A 35 -18.29 3.18 -7.82
N ASP A 36 -16.98 3.40 -8.00
CA ASP A 36 -16.24 3.05 -9.23
C ASP A 36 -14.95 2.30 -8.91
N ARG A 37 -15.12 1.15 -8.25
CA ARG A 37 -14.03 0.22 -7.97
C ARG A 37 -13.35 -0.29 -9.25
N SER A 38 -14.11 -0.47 -10.33
CA SER A 38 -13.59 -1.00 -11.59
C SER A 38 -12.56 -0.10 -12.25
N ALA A 39 -12.64 1.23 -12.08
CA ALA A 39 -11.61 2.14 -12.56
C ALA A 39 -10.24 1.87 -11.91
N LEU A 40 -10.20 1.61 -10.60
CA LEU A 40 -8.96 1.26 -9.90
C LEU A 40 -8.44 -0.10 -10.38
N VAL A 41 -9.30 -1.12 -10.46
CA VAL A 41 -8.95 -2.46 -10.97
C VAL A 41 -8.38 -2.36 -12.38
N ALA A 42 -9.03 -1.62 -13.28
CA ALA A 42 -8.56 -1.43 -14.65
C ALA A 42 -7.21 -0.70 -14.70
N HIS A 43 -6.99 0.28 -13.83
CA HIS A 43 -5.71 1.00 -13.76
C HIS A 43 -4.58 0.11 -13.19
N VAL A 44 -4.87 -0.81 -12.27
CA VAL A 44 -3.90 -1.75 -11.69
C VAL A 44 -3.58 -2.90 -12.65
N TRP A 45 -4.60 -3.52 -13.25
CA TRP A 45 -4.46 -4.78 -13.96
C TRP A 45 -4.60 -4.68 -15.48
N GLY A 46 -4.93 -3.50 -16.00
CA GLY A 46 -5.35 -3.32 -17.40
C GLY A 46 -6.86 -3.54 -17.58
N ASP A 47 -7.36 -3.28 -18.77
CA ASP A 47 -8.76 -3.51 -19.12
C ASP A 47 -9.16 -4.99 -19.01
N LEU A 48 -10.48 -5.28 -19.02
CA LEU A 48 -10.99 -6.65 -18.89
C LEU A 48 -10.42 -7.58 -19.97
N HIS A 49 -10.19 -7.09 -21.18
CA HIS A 49 -9.63 -7.88 -22.27
C HIS A 49 -8.19 -8.30 -21.95
N GLN A 50 -7.36 -7.38 -21.49
CA GLN A 50 -5.99 -7.63 -21.04
C GLN A 50 -5.96 -8.61 -19.87
N GLN A 51 -6.88 -8.48 -18.91
CA GLN A 51 -7.02 -9.42 -17.80
C GLN A 51 -7.38 -10.83 -18.28
N VAL A 52 -8.38 -10.96 -19.16
CA VAL A 52 -8.80 -12.24 -19.74
C VAL A 52 -7.68 -12.86 -20.57
N GLU A 53 -6.97 -12.09 -21.38
CA GLU A 53 -5.83 -12.57 -22.17
C GLU A 53 -4.66 -13.05 -21.30
N ALA A 54 -4.37 -12.33 -20.23
CA ALA A 54 -3.37 -12.74 -19.27
C ALA A 54 -3.77 -14.04 -18.54
N LEU A 55 -5.03 -14.15 -18.10
CA LEU A 55 -5.57 -15.38 -17.52
C LEU A 55 -5.56 -16.55 -18.53
N ARG A 56 -5.86 -16.29 -19.80
CA ARG A 56 -5.74 -17.29 -20.88
C ARG A 56 -4.30 -17.74 -21.07
N ARG A 57 -3.32 -16.83 -21.06
CA ARG A 57 -1.88 -17.16 -21.11
C ARG A 57 -1.47 -18.03 -19.92
N VAL A 58 -1.92 -17.67 -18.72
CA VAL A 58 -1.73 -18.47 -17.50
C VAL A 58 -2.29 -19.88 -17.68
N TYR A 59 -3.55 -19.98 -18.10
CA TYR A 59 -4.23 -21.27 -18.24
C TYR A 59 -3.54 -22.15 -19.30
N ARG A 60 -3.19 -21.60 -20.48
CA ARG A 60 -2.46 -22.33 -21.53
C ARG A 60 -1.10 -22.82 -21.05
N SER A 61 -0.35 -22.01 -20.29
CA SER A 61 0.95 -22.42 -19.75
C SER A 61 0.84 -23.59 -18.76
N ARG A 62 -0.26 -23.66 -18.00
CA ARG A 62 -0.54 -24.81 -17.10
C ARG A 62 -0.86 -26.07 -17.86
N VAL A 63 -1.69 -25.98 -18.90
CA VAL A 63 -2.08 -27.14 -19.71
C VAL A 63 -0.88 -27.71 -20.47
N GLY A 64 -0.03 -26.84 -21.04
CA GLY A 64 1.20 -27.26 -21.72
C GLY A 64 2.24 -27.92 -20.79
N ALA A 65 2.39 -27.40 -19.56
CA ALA A 65 3.27 -28.01 -18.56
C ALA A 65 2.81 -29.43 -18.16
N LEU A 66 1.50 -29.63 -17.98
CA LEU A 66 0.91 -30.94 -17.69
C LEU A 66 1.10 -31.95 -18.84
N GLN A 67 1.02 -31.50 -20.10
CA GLN A 67 1.28 -32.36 -21.26
C GLN A 67 2.76 -32.75 -21.38
N SER A 68 3.70 -31.84 -21.08
CA SER A 68 5.14 -32.17 -21.10
C SER A 68 5.55 -33.18 -20.02
N THR A 69 4.88 -33.20 -18.86
CA THR A 69 5.10 -34.23 -17.83
C THR A 69 4.54 -35.60 -18.21
N ALA A 70 3.46 -35.66 -19.01
CA ALA A 70 2.92 -36.94 -19.49
C ALA A 70 3.83 -37.62 -20.53
N VAL A 71 4.53 -36.84 -21.36
CA VAL A 71 5.48 -37.38 -22.37
C VAL A 71 6.81 -37.81 -21.74
N GLY A 72 7.28 -37.12 -20.69
CA GLY A 72 8.52 -37.48 -19.97
C GLY A 72 8.43 -38.80 -19.20
N VAL A 73 7.26 -39.16 -18.67
CA VAL A 73 7.05 -40.44 -17.98
C VAL A 73 6.93 -41.61 -18.99
N GLY A 74 6.38 -41.35 -20.18
CA GLY A 74 6.28 -42.36 -21.25
C GLY A 74 7.62 -42.69 -21.91
N ALA A 75 8.47 -41.69 -22.16
CA ALA A 75 9.77 -41.92 -22.80
C ALA A 75 10.83 -42.49 -21.83
N GLY A 76 10.76 -42.16 -20.53
CA GLY A 76 11.67 -42.70 -19.51
C GLY A 76 11.43 -44.18 -19.17
N MET A 77 10.20 -44.68 -19.32
CA MET A 77 9.90 -46.11 -19.14
C MET A 77 10.34 -46.98 -20.32
N ALA A 78 10.44 -46.42 -21.53
CA ALA A 78 10.84 -47.19 -22.71
C ALA A 78 12.37 -47.48 -22.76
N LEU A 79 13.21 -46.67 -22.12
CA LEU A 79 14.68 -46.85 -22.12
C LEU A 79 15.23 -47.71 -20.96
N GLY A 80 14.39 -48.13 -20.01
CA GLY A 80 14.80 -48.92 -18.83
C GLY A 80 14.81 -50.43 -19.03
N LEU A 81 14.31 -50.95 -20.15
CA LEU A 81 14.14 -52.39 -20.37
C LEU A 81 15.31 -53.08 -21.09
N ALA A 82 16.37 -52.34 -21.47
CA ALA A 82 17.46 -52.90 -22.29
C ALA A 82 18.79 -53.19 -21.54
N LEU A 83 18.92 -52.82 -20.26
CA LEU A 83 20.16 -53.06 -19.50
C LEU A 83 19.86 -53.82 -18.21
N GLY A 84 20.19 -55.11 -18.21
CA GLY A 84 20.09 -55.99 -17.06
C GLY A 84 21.02 -55.60 -15.91
N LEU A 85 20.57 -55.92 -14.70
CA LEU A 85 21.34 -56.04 -13.45
C LEU A 85 22.04 -54.75 -12.96
N GLY A 86 21.39 -54.03 -12.03
CA GLY A 86 22.07 -52.93 -11.32
C GLY A 86 21.19 -52.05 -10.41
N SER A 87 20.79 -52.61 -9.27
CA SER A 87 20.31 -51.90 -8.07
C SER A 87 18.91 -51.23 -8.10
N LEU A 88 18.04 -51.70 -7.19
CA LEU A 88 16.76 -51.06 -6.81
C LEU A 88 16.94 -49.60 -6.33
N ALA A 89 18.15 -49.20 -5.95
CA ALA A 89 18.47 -47.84 -5.53
C ALA A 89 18.39 -46.82 -6.69
N THR A 90 18.72 -47.20 -7.93
CA THR A 90 18.69 -46.28 -9.09
C THR A 90 17.26 -45.96 -9.51
N VAL A 91 16.35 -46.95 -9.46
CA VAL A 91 14.92 -46.75 -9.78
C VAL A 91 14.24 -45.88 -8.73
N ALA A 92 14.59 -46.03 -7.44
CA ALA A 92 14.07 -45.20 -6.36
C ALA A 92 14.57 -43.74 -6.43
N LEU A 93 15.82 -43.52 -6.84
CA LEU A 93 16.38 -42.17 -7.03
C LEU A 93 15.72 -41.46 -8.22
N ILE A 94 15.55 -42.13 -9.36
CA ILE A 94 14.93 -41.54 -10.57
C ILE A 94 13.42 -41.27 -10.35
N THR A 95 12.70 -42.17 -9.67
CA THR A 95 11.27 -41.95 -9.37
C THR A 95 11.06 -40.92 -8.25
N GLY A 96 11.89 -40.94 -7.20
CA GLY A 96 11.83 -39.97 -6.10
C GLY A 96 12.17 -38.54 -6.52
N SER A 97 13.19 -38.35 -7.36
CA SER A 97 13.53 -37.03 -7.91
C SER A 97 12.46 -36.52 -8.87
N SER A 98 11.81 -37.41 -9.64
CA SER A 98 10.71 -37.06 -10.53
C SER A 98 9.46 -36.61 -9.79
N VAL A 99 9.12 -37.23 -8.66
CA VAL A 99 8.00 -36.81 -7.79
C VAL A 99 8.30 -35.49 -7.07
N ALA A 100 9.55 -35.27 -6.63
CA ALA A 100 9.96 -34.01 -6.03
C ALA A 100 9.95 -32.85 -7.03
N LEU A 101 10.52 -33.06 -8.24
CA LEU A 101 10.50 -32.09 -9.33
C LEU A 101 9.08 -31.81 -9.81
N SER A 102 8.24 -32.83 -10.00
CA SER A 102 6.85 -32.63 -10.40
C SER A 102 6.05 -31.89 -9.34
N ARG A 103 6.23 -32.14 -8.03
CA ARG A 103 5.62 -31.30 -6.97
C ARG A 103 6.17 -29.86 -6.95
N LEU A 104 7.44 -29.67 -7.29
CA LEU A 104 8.06 -28.34 -7.39
C LEU A 104 7.52 -27.57 -8.60
N PHE A 105 7.40 -28.23 -9.75
CA PHE A 105 6.76 -27.72 -10.97
C PHE A 105 5.26 -27.54 -10.79
N GLU A 106 4.57 -28.38 -10.04
CA GLU A 106 3.14 -28.27 -9.77
C GLU A 106 2.86 -27.10 -8.81
N ARG A 107 3.70 -26.90 -7.77
CA ARG A 107 3.68 -25.68 -6.94
C ARG A 107 4.01 -24.42 -7.74
N ARG A 108 4.94 -24.52 -8.70
CA ARG A 108 5.33 -23.41 -9.58
C ARG A 108 4.32 -23.15 -10.70
N ALA A 109 3.58 -24.15 -11.16
CA ALA A 109 2.54 -24.06 -12.18
C ALA A 109 1.18 -23.65 -11.59
N ARG A 110 0.87 -24.06 -10.34
CA ARG A 110 -0.24 -23.50 -9.54
C ARG A 110 -0.05 -22.00 -9.25
N ARG A 111 1.14 -21.47 -9.46
CA ARG A 111 1.38 -20.03 -9.62
C ARG A 111 1.38 -19.76 -11.13
N GLY A 112 0.24 -19.33 -11.67
CA GLY A 112 0.24 -18.83 -13.05
C GLY A 112 1.29 -17.73 -13.23
N PRO A 113 1.77 -17.44 -14.46
CA PRO A 113 2.56 -16.24 -14.69
C PRO A 113 1.82 -15.06 -14.03
N PRO A 114 2.46 -14.39 -13.05
CA PRO A 114 1.77 -13.39 -12.27
C PRO A 114 1.33 -12.28 -13.23
N LEU A 115 0.04 -11.99 -13.23
CA LEU A 115 -0.40 -10.66 -13.59
C LEU A 115 0.43 -9.69 -12.76
N HIS A 116 1.09 -8.73 -13.42
CA HIS A 116 1.97 -7.78 -12.74
C HIS A 116 1.21 -6.48 -12.53
N PRO A 117 0.74 -6.18 -11.30
CA PRO A 117 -0.07 -5.00 -11.05
C PRO A 117 0.74 -3.73 -11.30
N ARG A 118 0.16 -2.74 -11.98
CA ARG A 118 0.77 -1.41 -12.18
C ARG A 118 0.81 -0.67 -10.85
N GLY A 119 2.03 -0.38 -10.41
CA GLY A 119 2.30 0.38 -9.20
C GLY A 119 1.91 1.84 -9.34
N ALA A 120 1.88 2.52 -8.19
CA ALA A 120 1.67 3.94 -8.09
C ALA A 120 2.81 4.74 -8.75
N GLU A 121 2.46 5.89 -9.31
CA GLU A 121 3.43 6.93 -9.64
C GLU A 121 4.14 7.45 -8.38
N PRO A 122 5.38 7.95 -8.51
CA PRO A 122 6.04 8.67 -7.44
C PRO A 122 5.24 9.92 -7.06
N LEU A 123 5.32 10.30 -5.79
CA LEU A 123 4.70 11.53 -5.31
C LEU A 123 5.51 12.75 -5.80
N PRO A 124 4.87 13.89 -6.06
CA PRO A 124 5.60 15.10 -6.40
C PRO A 124 6.51 15.50 -5.24
N GLU A 125 7.70 15.99 -5.57
CA GLU A 125 8.61 16.56 -4.58
C GLU A 125 8.02 17.86 -4.02
N VAL A 126 7.93 17.94 -2.71
CA VAL A 126 7.47 19.14 -1.99
C VAL A 126 8.68 19.74 -1.29
N ARG A 127 8.78 21.07 -1.27
CA ARG A 127 9.88 21.75 -0.59
C ARG A 127 9.64 21.79 0.92
N PRO A 128 10.69 21.66 1.75
CA PRO A 128 10.55 21.83 3.19
C PRO A 128 10.17 23.27 3.52
N PHE A 129 9.22 23.43 4.43
CA PHE A 129 8.78 24.72 4.95
C PHE A 129 9.51 25.06 6.26
N ALA A 130 9.31 24.26 7.30
CA ALA A 130 9.85 24.51 8.63
C ALA A 130 10.05 23.21 9.42
N ARG A 131 10.83 23.31 10.50
CA ARG A 131 11.06 22.23 11.47
C ARG A 131 10.42 22.56 12.80
N GLY A 132 10.04 21.53 13.54
CA GLY A 132 9.47 21.70 14.86
C GLY A 132 9.29 20.39 15.62
N ARG A 133 8.51 20.45 16.69
CA ARG A 133 8.17 19.30 17.53
C ARG A 133 6.67 19.23 17.75
N ILE A 134 6.10 18.03 17.63
CA ILE A 134 4.68 17.79 17.92
C ILE A 134 4.46 18.03 19.42
N ARG A 135 3.56 18.95 19.76
CA ARG A 135 3.27 19.34 21.14
C ARG A 135 2.04 18.63 21.70
N SER A 136 1.01 18.49 20.89
CA SER A 136 -0.24 17.88 21.31
C SER A 136 -0.96 17.30 20.11
N ALA A 137 -1.63 16.17 20.34
CA ALA A 137 -2.58 15.54 19.44
C ALA A 137 -3.63 14.79 20.29
N PRO A 138 -4.89 14.68 19.85
CA PRO A 138 -5.93 13.93 20.56
C PRO A 138 -5.66 12.43 20.73
N GLY A 139 -4.70 11.88 19.97
CA GLY A 139 -4.41 10.45 19.91
C GLY A 139 -5.31 9.72 18.92
N LEU A 140 -4.73 8.85 18.10
CA LEU A 140 -5.45 7.91 17.23
C LEU A 140 -4.71 6.58 17.13
N LEU A 141 -5.43 5.52 16.76
CA LEU A 141 -4.84 4.20 16.52
C LEU A 141 -4.43 4.05 15.07
N SER A 142 -3.22 3.55 14.86
CA SER A 142 -2.71 3.15 13.55
C SER A 142 -3.30 1.80 13.10
N PRO A 143 -3.67 1.62 11.81
CA PRO A 143 -4.40 0.44 11.37
C PRO A 143 -3.55 -0.84 11.28
N GLY A 144 -2.23 -0.72 11.11
CA GLY A 144 -1.32 -1.85 10.99
C GLY A 144 -0.88 -2.39 12.35
N SER A 145 -0.31 -1.52 13.19
CA SER A 145 0.22 -1.91 14.51
C SER A 145 -0.76 -1.75 15.67
N LEU A 146 -1.86 -1.00 15.51
CA LEU A 146 -2.76 -0.57 16.60
C LEU A 146 -2.05 0.24 17.69
N SER A 147 -0.94 0.89 17.34
CA SER A 147 -0.25 1.80 18.25
C SER A 147 -1.00 3.12 18.32
N GLU A 148 -1.19 3.65 19.53
CA GLU A 148 -1.60 5.04 19.74
C GLU A 148 -0.53 5.97 19.18
N CYS A 149 -0.94 7.02 18.47
CA CYS A 149 -0.05 7.97 17.82
C CYS A 149 -0.73 9.33 17.63
N ALA A 150 0.04 10.35 17.23
CA ALA A 150 -0.46 11.67 16.81
C ALA A 150 -0.85 11.70 15.32
N ALA A 151 -0.15 10.91 14.51
CA ALA A 151 -0.43 10.69 13.10
C ALA A 151 0.18 9.34 12.68
N TRP A 152 -0.35 8.75 11.62
CA TRP A 152 0.24 7.56 11.01
C TRP A 152 0.22 7.66 9.48
N ALA A 153 1.11 6.91 8.83
CA ALA A 153 1.05 6.59 7.41
C ALA A 153 1.27 5.10 7.18
N LEU A 154 0.56 4.58 6.20
CA LEU A 154 0.55 3.19 5.76
C LEU A 154 0.89 3.15 4.26
N GLU A 155 1.82 2.30 3.88
CA GLU A 155 2.10 2.00 2.47
C GLU A 155 1.96 0.50 2.24
N LEU A 156 1.05 0.14 1.33
CA LEU A 156 0.86 -1.24 0.90
C LEU A 156 1.65 -1.47 -0.38
N ARG A 157 2.48 -2.50 -0.36
CA ARG A 157 3.38 -2.84 -1.46
C ARG A 157 3.09 -4.23 -1.99
N TYR A 158 3.25 -4.38 -3.29
CA TYR A 158 3.30 -5.65 -3.97
C TYR A 158 4.74 -5.93 -4.41
N GLU A 159 5.37 -6.92 -3.78
CA GLU A 159 6.70 -7.40 -4.08
C GLU A 159 6.64 -8.71 -4.87
N ALA A 160 7.33 -8.71 -6.01
CA ALA A 160 7.52 -9.89 -6.84
C ALA A 160 8.99 -9.99 -7.27
N ALA A 161 9.32 -11.01 -8.07
CA ALA A 161 10.68 -11.24 -8.55
C ALA A 161 11.30 -10.04 -9.31
N PHE A 162 10.48 -9.12 -9.83
CA PHE A 162 10.90 -7.94 -10.59
C PHE A 162 10.81 -6.62 -9.80
N GLY A 163 10.79 -6.70 -8.46
CA GLY A 163 10.83 -5.55 -7.57
C GLY A 163 9.54 -5.30 -6.81
N SER A 164 9.51 -4.15 -6.14
CA SER A 164 8.40 -3.69 -5.31
C SER A 164 7.62 -2.57 -5.99
N ARG A 165 6.30 -2.59 -5.81
CA ARG A 165 5.38 -1.59 -6.35
C ARG A 165 4.45 -1.12 -5.25
N VAL A 166 4.29 0.20 -5.12
CA VAL A 166 3.32 0.77 -4.18
C VAL A 166 1.92 0.62 -4.76
N MET A 167 1.00 0.10 -3.96
CA MET A 167 -0.37 -0.22 -4.36
C MET A 167 -1.40 0.63 -3.62
N LEU A 168 -1.07 1.13 -2.43
CA LEU A 168 -1.87 2.10 -1.69
C LEU A 168 -0.96 2.93 -0.78
N ARG A 169 -1.27 4.22 -0.66
CA ARG A 169 -0.72 5.11 0.36
C ARG A 169 -1.87 5.71 1.15
N ALA A 170 -1.81 5.62 2.45
CA ALA A 170 -2.76 6.26 3.33
C ALA A 170 -2.03 6.90 4.50
N GLY A 171 -2.63 7.95 5.06
CA GLY A 171 -2.15 8.53 6.31
C GLY A 171 -3.23 9.40 6.90
N GLN A 172 -3.25 9.49 8.22
CA GLN A 172 -4.31 10.16 8.96
C GLN A 172 -3.76 10.81 10.23
N THR A 173 -4.37 11.93 10.60
CA THR A 173 -4.29 12.52 11.94
C THR A 173 -5.69 12.89 12.41
N ASP A 174 -5.91 12.91 13.73
CA ASP A 174 -7.09 13.52 14.36
C ASP A 174 -6.83 15.00 14.74
N GLY A 175 -5.73 15.56 14.21
CA GLY A 175 -5.27 16.92 14.42
C GLY A 175 -4.03 16.95 15.30
N LEU A 176 -3.10 17.86 14.98
CA LEU A 176 -1.88 18.03 15.77
C LEU A 176 -1.40 19.49 15.76
N ASP A 177 -0.82 19.91 16.87
CA ASP A 177 -0.13 21.18 17.01
C ASP A 177 1.39 20.95 17.00
N VAL A 178 2.09 21.66 16.13
CA VAL A 178 3.55 21.65 16.05
C VAL A 178 4.08 22.99 16.54
N ALA A 179 5.01 22.97 17.50
CA ALA A 179 5.81 24.14 17.83
C ALA A 179 7.02 24.17 16.91
N LEU A 180 7.14 25.21 16.10
CA LEU A 180 8.26 25.39 15.18
C LEU A 180 9.52 25.83 15.94
N ASP A 181 10.68 25.51 15.38
CA ASP A 181 11.98 25.91 15.92
C ASP A 181 12.14 27.45 15.97
N GLY A 182 11.39 28.19 15.13
CA GLY A 182 11.32 29.65 15.13
C GLY A 182 10.36 30.26 16.17
N GLY A 183 9.71 29.47 17.02
CA GLY A 183 8.77 29.93 18.06
C GLY A 183 7.31 30.04 17.62
N GLU A 184 7.03 30.02 16.32
CA GLU A 184 5.68 29.97 15.75
C GLU A 184 4.98 28.62 16.02
N ARG A 185 3.67 28.58 15.79
CA ARG A 185 2.85 27.37 15.91
C ARG A 185 2.16 27.05 14.60
N VAL A 186 2.19 25.77 14.24
CA VAL A 186 1.39 25.20 13.15
C VAL A 186 0.30 24.33 13.75
N ARG A 187 -0.91 24.42 13.20
CA ARG A 187 -2.01 23.51 13.47
C ARG A 187 -2.39 22.76 12.21
N ILE A 188 -2.32 21.44 12.29
CA ILE A 188 -2.84 20.54 11.26
C ILE A 188 -4.17 20.02 11.79
N GLY A 189 -5.24 20.23 11.03
CA GLY A 189 -6.58 19.73 11.38
C GLY A 189 -6.69 18.21 11.24
N PRO A 190 -7.79 17.61 11.73
CA PRO A 190 -8.07 16.20 11.49
C PRO A 190 -8.23 15.95 9.99
N GLY A 191 -7.70 14.83 9.51
CA GLY A 191 -7.77 14.48 8.09
C GLY A 191 -6.55 13.71 7.59
N PRO A 192 -6.45 13.56 6.27
CA PRO A 192 -5.35 12.87 5.64
C PRO A 192 -4.05 13.65 5.82
N VAL A 193 -2.97 12.93 6.04
CA VAL A 193 -1.60 13.45 6.07
C VAL A 193 -0.71 12.55 5.22
N ARG A 194 0.41 13.09 4.75
CA ARG A 194 1.46 12.32 4.07
C ARG A 194 2.71 12.30 4.92
N LEU A 195 3.31 11.13 5.12
CA LEU A 195 4.63 11.00 5.73
C LEU A 195 5.67 10.66 4.66
N VAL A 196 6.69 11.52 4.49
CA VAL A 196 7.71 11.39 3.42
C VAL A 196 8.97 10.77 3.98
N GLN A 197 8.94 9.45 4.10
CA GLN A 197 10.09 8.62 4.44
C GLN A 197 9.85 7.18 4.01
N SER A 198 10.92 6.40 3.94
CA SER A 198 10.81 4.95 3.80
C SER A 198 10.08 4.39 5.01
N LEU A 199 8.89 3.84 4.76
CA LEU A 199 8.06 3.22 5.79
C LEU A 199 8.68 1.89 6.20
N ALA A 200 8.93 1.72 7.49
CA ALA A 200 9.48 0.47 8.01
C ALA A 200 8.48 -0.65 7.77
N GLN A 201 8.94 -1.79 7.25
CA GLN A 201 8.08 -2.94 7.09
C GLN A 201 7.61 -3.42 8.46
N LEU A 202 6.30 -3.61 8.61
CA LEU A 202 5.72 -4.17 9.82
C LEU A 202 5.91 -5.70 9.82
N PRO A 203 6.69 -6.27 10.75
CA PRO A 203 6.84 -7.72 10.85
C PRO A 203 5.56 -8.37 11.40
N ASP A 204 4.96 -7.74 12.41
CA ASP A 204 3.79 -8.23 13.14
C ASP A 204 2.65 -7.22 13.02
N TYR A 205 1.82 -7.37 11.99
CA TYR A 205 0.65 -6.52 11.78
C TYR A 205 -0.65 -7.24 12.15
N ARG A 206 -1.64 -6.45 12.53
CA ARG A 206 -2.97 -6.91 12.95
C ARG A 206 -3.87 -7.04 11.72
N LEU A 207 -3.85 -8.22 11.10
CA LEU A 207 -4.52 -8.46 9.81
C LEU A 207 -6.02 -8.16 9.85
N ALA A 208 -6.74 -8.48 10.93
CA ALA A 208 -8.19 -8.28 10.99
C ALA A 208 -8.57 -6.79 10.98
N GLU A 209 -7.79 -5.97 11.69
CA GLU A 209 -7.96 -4.53 11.81
C GLU A 209 -7.50 -3.81 10.55
N LEU A 210 -6.38 -4.24 9.96
CA LEU A 210 -5.96 -3.78 8.65
C LEU A 210 -7.02 -4.11 7.57
N GLU A 211 -7.59 -5.31 7.57
CA GLU A 211 -8.65 -5.67 6.62
C GLU A 211 -9.98 -4.95 6.92
N ALA A 212 -10.27 -4.59 8.17
CA ALA A 212 -11.39 -3.70 8.50
C ALA A 212 -11.16 -2.30 7.93
N TYR A 213 -9.95 -1.77 8.10
CA TYR A 213 -9.55 -0.50 7.50
C TYR A 213 -9.62 -0.56 5.96
N LEU A 214 -9.11 -1.61 5.32
CA LEU A 214 -9.16 -1.73 3.87
C LEU A 214 -10.58 -1.87 3.31
N ARG A 215 -11.48 -2.55 4.04
CA ARG A 215 -12.91 -2.61 3.67
C ARG A 215 -13.60 -1.25 3.78
N SER A 216 -13.14 -0.37 4.64
CA SER A 216 -13.68 1.00 4.70
C SER A 216 -13.23 1.85 3.50
N ILE A 217 -12.07 1.56 2.90
CA ILE A 217 -11.60 2.22 1.67
C ILE A 217 -12.21 1.57 0.42
N ASP A 218 -12.19 0.24 0.32
CA ASP A 218 -12.77 -0.58 -0.75
C ASP A 218 -13.88 -1.48 -0.20
N PRO A 219 -15.13 -1.00 -0.08
CA PRO A 219 -16.25 -1.79 0.43
C PRO A 219 -16.58 -3.02 -0.43
N GLY A 220 -16.22 -3.01 -1.71
CA GLY A 220 -16.40 -4.14 -2.63
C GLY A 220 -15.31 -5.21 -2.51
N ARG A 221 -14.33 -5.03 -1.61
CA ARG A 221 -13.25 -5.99 -1.37
C ARG A 221 -13.78 -7.33 -0.85
N SER A 222 -13.39 -8.41 -1.52
CA SER A 222 -13.55 -9.77 -1.01
C SER A 222 -12.27 -10.21 -0.27
N VAL A 223 -12.43 -10.82 0.90
CA VAL A 223 -11.31 -11.38 1.70
C VAL A 223 -10.71 -12.63 1.03
N MET A 224 -11.42 -13.27 0.11
CA MET A 224 -11.00 -14.52 -0.53
C MET A 224 -11.08 -14.47 -2.06
N GLY A 225 -10.00 -14.91 -2.71
CA GLY A 225 -10.03 -15.51 -4.05
C GLY A 225 -10.22 -14.58 -5.25
N GLU A 226 -10.18 -13.25 -5.05
CA GLU A 226 -10.23 -12.34 -6.19
C GLU A 226 -8.93 -12.43 -7.00
N LEU A 227 -9.04 -12.72 -8.29
CA LEU A 227 -7.89 -12.86 -9.18
C LEU A 227 -7.20 -11.52 -9.45
N CYS A 228 -7.96 -10.42 -9.44
CA CYS A 228 -7.51 -9.06 -9.75
C CYS A 228 -8.03 -8.06 -8.69
N PRO A 229 -7.57 -8.14 -7.43
CA PRO A 229 -8.05 -7.24 -6.38
C PRO A 229 -7.68 -5.79 -6.68
N ALA A 230 -8.53 -4.83 -6.31
CA ALA A 230 -8.25 -3.41 -6.54
C ALA A 230 -6.96 -2.93 -5.83
N ILE A 231 -6.65 -3.51 -4.67
CA ILE A 231 -5.45 -3.20 -3.87
C ILE A 231 -4.73 -4.52 -3.56
N PRO A 232 -3.88 -5.04 -4.47
CA PRO A 232 -3.02 -6.19 -4.18
C PRO A 232 -1.86 -5.77 -3.30
N PHE A 233 -1.48 -6.56 -2.31
CA PHE A 233 -0.27 -6.32 -1.52
C PHE A 233 0.20 -7.62 -0.85
N ASN A 234 1.48 -7.64 -0.50
CA ASN A 234 2.11 -8.68 0.32
C ASN A 234 3.18 -8.11 1.27
N VAL A 235 3.43 -6.81 1.22
CA VAL A 235 4.31 -6.09 2.15
C VAL A 235 3.56 -4.85 2.65
N ILE A 236 3.68 -4.59 3.95
CA ILE A 236 3.04 -3.47 4.63
C ILE A 236 4.15 -2.66 5.29
N GLY A 237 4.22 -1.38 4.95
CA GLY A 237 5.02 -0.40 5.68
C GLY A 237 4.12 0.49 6.51
N GLU A 238 4.52 0.80 7.74
CA GLU A 238 3.84 1.78 8.57
C GLU A 238 4.86 2.70 9.25
N GLU A 239 4.47 3.96 9.42
CA GLU A 239 5.17 4.92 10.25
C GLU A 239 4.13 5.61 11.13
N ILE A 240 4.48 5.79 12.38
CA ILE A 240 3.69 6.55 13.35
C ILE A 240 4.51 7.72 13.86
N LEU A 241 3.85 8.86 14.05
CA LEU A 241 4.40 10.01 14.74
C LEU A 241 3.79 10.10 16.12
N GLN A 242 4.61 10.39 17.12
CA GLN A 242 4.21 10.56 18.51
C GLN A 242 4.22 12.03 18.93
N VAL A 243 3.50 12.33 20.01
CA VAL A 243 3.71 13.58 20.72
C VAL A 243 5.15 13.62 21.23
N GLY A 244 5.83 14.74 20.98
CA GLY A 244 7.24 14.88 21.25
C GLY A 244 8.13 14.57 20.05
N ASP A 245 7.65 13.97 18.96
CA ASP A 245 8.51 13.72 17.80
C ASP A 245 8.93 15.03 17.11
N ARG A 246 10.17 15.03 16.63
CA ARG A 246 10.71 16.12 15.83
C ARG A 246 10.33 15.90 14.38
N VAL A 247 9.80 16.93 13.73
CA VAL A 247 9.25 16.82 12.37
C VAL A 247 9.71 17.98 11.50
N GLU A 248 9.84 17.71 10.21
CA GLU A 248 9.93 18.71 9.16
C GLU A 248 8.62 18.74 8.37
N LEU A 249 8.11 19.93 8.14
CA LEU A 249 6.82 20.18 7.49
C LEU A 249 7.02 20.57 6.03
N TYR A 250 6.13 20.09 5.20
CA TYR A 250 6.11 20.27 3.75
C TYR A 250 4.68 20.65 3.36
N ALA A 251 4.45 21.94 3.14
CA ALA A 251 3.22 22.49 2.57
C ALA A 251 3.41 24.00 2.43
N ASP A 252 2.52 24.63 1.69
CA ASP A 252 2.28 26.06 1.86
C ASP A 252 1.46 26.25 3.15
N PHE A 253 1.82 27.23 3.97
CA PHE A 253 1.11 27.55 5.20
C PHE A 253 0.57 28.97 5.16
N GLU A 254 -0.62 29.17 5.71
CA GLU A 254 -1.22 30.50 5.83
C GLU A 254 -1.51 30.85 7.29
N PRO A 255 -1.30 32.13 7.69
CA PRO A 255 -1.69 32.58 9.01
C PRO A 255 -3.21 32.66 9.11
N THR A 256 -3.74 32.03 10.15
CA THR A 256 -5.14 32.11 10.56
C THR A 256 -5.23 32.72 11.95
N VAL A 257 -6.16 33.65 12.14
CA VAL A 257 -6.39 34.29 13.44
C VAL A 257 -7.06 33.30 14.40
N VAL A 258 -6.50 33.16 15.61
CA VAL A 258 -7.05 32.32 16.68
C VAL A 258 -7.69 33.22 17.73
N GLY A 259 -9.03 33.19 17.82
CA GLY A 259 -9.80 33.88 18.85
C GLY A 259 -10.87 34.83 18.29
N GLY A 260 -12.08 34.75 18.86
CA GLY A 260 -13.25 35.55 18.48
C GLY A 260 -13.77 36.48 19.58
N GLY A 261 -12.96 36.83 20.58
CA GLY A 261 -13.42 37.62 21.72
C GLY A 261 -12.37 38.57 22.27
N GLY A 262 -12.65 39.86 22.18
CA GLY A 262 -12.10 40.88 23.08
C GLY A 262 -10.62 41.21 22.97
N ALA A 263 -10.02 41.16 21.79
CA ALA A 263 -8.70 41.76 21.61
C ALA A 263 -8.80 43.28 21.82
N LEU A 264 -8.19 43.78 22.89
CA LEU A 264 -7.97 45.22 23.07
C LEU A 264 -7.07 45.71 21.94
N TYR A 265 -7.22 46.97 21.54
CA TYR A 265 -6.53 47.63 20.40
C TYR A 265 -4.99 47.47 20.34
N ARG A 266 -4.36 46.96 21.41
CA ARG A 266 -2.90 46.79 21.53
C ARG A 266 -2.39 45.36 21.43
N ASP A 267 -3.26 44.35 21.46
CA ASP A 267 -2.84 42.95 21.33
C ASP A 267 -3.03 42.51 19.87
N ALA A 268 -1.92 42.35 19.15
CA ALA A 268 -1.96 41.72 17.84
C ALA A 268 -2.64 40.34 18.00
N PRO A 269 -3.68 40.02 17.21
CA PRO A 269 -4.41 38.78 17.38
C PRO A 269 -3.45 37.59 17.21
N ALA A 270 -3.53 36.62 18.11
CA ALA A 270 -2.68 35.44 18.03
C ALA A 270 -2.94 34.72 16.70
N THR A 271 -1.91 34.60 15.86
CA THR A 271 -1.99 33.88 14.59
C THR A 271 -1.41 32.47 14.74
N ILE A 272 -2.04 31.50 14.09
CA ILE A 272 -1.52 30.15 13.92
C ILE A 272 -1.38 29.84 12.44
N LEU A 273 -0.35 29.10 12.08
CA LEU A 273 -0.15 28.65 10.70
C LEU A 273 -0.99 27.39 10.45
N VAL A 274 -1.74 27.36 9.35
CA VAL A 274 -2.50 26.18 8.90
C VAL A 274 -2.05 25.78 7.49
N PRO A 275 -1.93 24.48 7.19
CA PRO A 275 -1.50 24.01 5.88
C PRO A 275 -2.58 24.28 4.82
N ARG A 276 -2.14 24.72 3.63
CA ARG A 276 -2.94 24.71 2.41
C ARG A 276 -2.73 23.37 1.70
N GLY A 277 -3.81 22.63 1.47
CA GLY A 277 -3.76 21.33 0.81
C GLY A 277 -3.39 20.18 1.74
N LEU A 278 -2.76 19.13 1.20
CA LEU A 278 -2.43 17.92 1.96
C LEU A 278 -1.18 18.15 2.83
N PRO A 279 -1.31 18.22 4.17
CA PRO A 279 -0.17 18.34 5.07
C PRO A 279 0.80 17.17 4.88
N THR A 280 2.06 17.50 4.62
CA THR A 280 3.12 16.52 4.43
C THR A 280 4.19 16.71 5.52
N LEU A 281 4.60 15.62 6.17
CA LEU A 281 5.55 15.63 7.28
C LEU A 281 6.66 14.61 7.06
N ARG A 282 7.82 14.83 7.68
CA ARG A 282 8.92 13.86 7.78
C ARG A 282 9.41 13.80 9.21
N ARG A 283 9.56 12.60 9.79
CA ARG A 283 10.18 12.45 11.11
C ARG A 283 11.67 12.77 10.99
N LEU A 284 12.17 13.60 11.89
CA LEU A 284 13.59 13.86 12.06
C LEU A 284 14.13 12.97 13.20
N PRO A 285 15.42 12.59 13.15
CA PRO A 285 16.07 11.87 14.25
C PRO A 285 16.11 12.67 15.56
#